data_AF-A0A6G2V8U4-F1
#
_entry.id   AF-A0A6G2V8U4-F1
#
_cell.length_a   1.000
_cell.length_b   1.000
_cell.length_c   1.000
_cell.angle_alpha   90.00
_cell.angle_beta   90.00
_cell.angle_gamma   90.00
#
_symmetry.space_group_name_H-M   'P 1'
#
loop_
_entity.id
_entity.type
_entity.pdbx_description
1 polymer ?
#
loop_
_entity_poly.entity_id
_entity_poly.type
_entity_poly.pdbx_seq_one_letter_code
_entity_poly.pdbx_strand_id
1 'polypeptide(L)'
;MQATVATWLSTPTWFASYAHWNDHAELLSSPEAAVSLAEFALLDPEAAAKHQALHEEILTEGAPAAYRPLILGEQLSDWTALTTWDESEQYLRAHPDLVELDPPDSVPGALLHVVRTHDIPTAYALVRDRTALQQYIDNALTTGDAEALRHAVSIEDEVYDDQLSARAHHQAALLLADTPDEADPESLAPLLANASPDTRNRLISEIATLSAAHAPQHAAHWVRIIQALASTG
;
A
#
# COMPACT_ATOMS: atom_id res chain seq x y z
N MET A 1 -6.62 33.87 -21.71
CA MET A 1 -6.76 32.47 -22.12
C MET A 1 -5.40 31.77 -22.20
N GLN A 2 -4.56 32.01 -23.23
CA GLN A 2 -3.26 31.33 -23.38
C GLN A 2 -2.35 31.42 -22.14
N ALA A 3 -2.22 32.60 -21.50
CA ALA A 3 -1.41 32.74 -20.28
C ALA A 3 -1.95 31.90 -19.11
N THR A 4 -3.28 31.84 -18.95
CA THR A 4 -3.94 31.06 -17.90
C THR A 4 -3.73 29.56 -18.10
N VAL A 5 -3.83 29.08 -19.35
CA VAL A 5 -3.57 27.67 -19.71
C VAL A 5 -2.09 27.34 -19.56
N ALA A 6 -1.18 28.23 -19.97
CA ALA A 6 0.25 28.05 -19.79
C ALA A 6 0.63 27.91 -18.30
N THR A 7 0.11 28.79 -17.45
CA THR A 7 0.33 28.72 -15.99
C THR A 7 -0.21 27.41 -15.42
N TRP A 8 -1.41 27.00 -15.85
CA TRP A 8 -2.00 25.73 -15.43
C TRP A 8 -1.12 24.53 -15.79
N LEU A 9 -0.64 24.45 -17.03
CA LEU A 9 0.26 23.39 -17.51
C LEU A 9 1.59 23.32 -16.75
N SER A 10 2.04 24.46 -16.23
CA SER A 10 3.33 24.61 -15.54
C SER A 10 3.25 24.52 -14.02
N THR A 11 2.08 24.23 -13.44
CA THR A 11 1.97 24.15 -11.98
C THR A 11 2.86 23.04 -11.43
N PRO A 12 3.59 23.28 -10.33
CA PRO A 12 4.59 22.34 -9.84
C PRO A 12 3.98 21.11 -9.14
N THR A 13 2.73 21.21 -8.68
CA THR A 13 2.02 20.16 -7.95
C THR A 13 0.57 20.08 -8.39
N TRP A 14 -0.06 18.92 -8.21
CA TRP A 14 -1.49 18.75 -8.50
C TRP A 14 -2.37 19.60 -7.59
N PHE A 15 -1.95 19.81 -6.33
CA PHE A 15 -2.64 20.75 -5.45
C PHE A 15 -2.60 22.19 -5.98
N ALA A 16 -1.45 22.65 -6.49
CA ALA A 16 -1.33 23.97 -7.11
C ALA A 16 -2.14 24.05 -8.42
N SER A 17 -2.16 22.97 -9.20
CA SER A 17 -2.98 22.84 -10.40
C SER A 17 -4.47 22.98 -10.09
N TYR A 18 -4.96 22.31 -9.04
CA TYR A 18 -6.34 22.40 -8.57
C TYR A 18 -6.70 23.80 -8.06
N ALA A 19 -5.82 24.44 -7.28
CA ALA A 19 -6.02 25.80 -6.81
C ALA A 19 -6.12 26.78 -7.99
N HIS A 20 -5.21 26.68 -8.96
CA HIS A 20 -5.24 27.50 -10.16
C HIS A 20 -6.48 27.26 -11.01
N TRP A 21 -6.92 26.01 -11.12
CA TRP A 21 -8.19 25.66 -11.77
C TRP A 21 -9.37 26.37 -11.09
N ASN A 22 -9.46 26.25 -9.76
CA ASN A 22 -10.57 26.81 -8.99
C ASN A 22 -10.66 28.34 -9.11
N ASP A 23 -9.51 29.02 -9.13
CA ASP A 23 -9.43 30.48 -9.31
C ASP A 23 -9.82 30.94 -10.73
N HIS A 24 -9.75 30.06 -11.73
CA HIS A 24 -9.97 30.39 -13.14
C HIS A 24 -10.96 29.46 -13.84
N ALA A 25 -11.87 28.83 -13.09
CA ALA A 25 -12.71 27.74 -13.58
C ALA A 25 -13.55 28.12 -14.80
N GLU A 26 -14.13 29.33 -14.83
CA GLU A 26 -14.90 29.84 -15.97
C GLU A 26 -14.07 29.94 -17.25
N LEU A 27 -12.80 30.35 -17.14
CA LEU A 27 -11.91 30.47 -18.29
C LEU A 27 -11.41 29.10 -18.74
N LEU A 28 -10.98 28.25 -17.80
CA LEU A 28 -10.39 26.95 -18.11
C LEU A 28 -11.42 25.92 -18.57
N SER A 29 -12.69 26.07 -18.21
CA SER A 29 -13.78 25.24 -18.74
C SER A 29 -14.28 25.67 -20.13
N SER A 30 -13.77 26.78 -20.67
CA SER A 30 -14.25 27.31 -21.96
C SER A 30 -13.70 26.52 -23.16
N PRO A 31 -14.41 26.51 -24.31
CA PRO A 31 -13.91 25.90 -25.54
C PRO A 31 -12.57 26.48 -26.00
N GLU A 32 -12.31 27.77 -25.75
CA GLU A 32 -11.05 28.44 -26.09
C GLU A 32 -9.87 27.94 -25.24
N ALA A 33 -10.12 27.47 -24.01
CA ALA A 33 -9.09 26.80 -23.21
C ALA A 33 -8.69 25.47 -23.83
N ALA A 34 -9.65 24.68 -24.32
CA ALA A 34 -9.36 23.43 -25.03
C ALA A 34 -8.54 23.67 -26.32
N VAL A 35 -8.86 24.72 -27.09
CA VAL A 35 -8.05 25.12 -28.26
C VAL A 35 -6.63 25.51 -27.83
N SER A 36 -6.49 26.33 -26.79
CA SER A 36 -5.18 26.75 -26.28
C SER A 36 -4.36 25.55 -25.80
N LEU A 37 -5.01 24.56 -25.15
CA LEU A 37 -4.38 23.33 -24.69
C LEU A 37 -3.89 22.46 -25.86
N ALA A 38 -4.68 22.38 -26.93
CA ALA A 38 -4.28 21.71 -28.17
C ALA A 38 -3.09 22.40 -28.87
N GLU A 39 -3.02 23.73 -28.82
CA GLU A 39 -1.85 24.48 -29.31
C GLU A 39 -0.59 24.15 -28.49
N PHE A 40 -0.68 24.08 -27.16
CA PHE A 40 0.44 23.69 -26.31
C PHE A 40 0.89 22.25 -26.51
N ALA A 41 -0.04 21.33 -26.85
CA ALA A 41 0.28 19.95 -27.19
C ALA A 41 1.21 19.82 -28.41
N LEU A 42 1.29 20.84 -29.28
CA LEU A 42 2.23 20.87 -30.39
C LEU A 42 3.68 21.15 -29.93
N LEU A 43 3.86 21.74 -28.75
CA LEU A 43 5.15 22.10 -28.18
C LEU A 43 5.66 21.02 -27.21
N ASP A 44 4.77 20.54 -26.35
CA ASP A 44 5.04 19.46 -25.38
C ASP A 44 3.86 18.48 -25.35
N PRO A 45 3.90 17.44 -26.21
CA PRO A 45 2.82 16.47 -26.31
C PRO A 45 2.58 15.69 -25.01
N GLU A 46 3.63 15.43 -24.22
CA GLU A 46 3.54 14.59 -23.02
C GLU A 46 2.88 15.35 -21.86
N ALA A 47 3.33 16.58 -21.61
CA ALA A 47 2.72 17.43 -20.57
C ALA A 47 1.27 17.79 -20.91
N ALA A 48 0.97 18.01 -22.19
CA ALA A 48 -0.37 18.34 -22.64
C ALA A 48 -1.34 17.15 -22.59
N ALA A 49 -0.89 15.92 -22.86
CA ALA A 49 -1.76 14.74 -22.82
C ALA A 49 -2.37 14.51 -21.43
N LYS A 50 -1.58 14.68 -20.37
CA LYS A 50 -2.07 14.57 -18.97
C LYS A 50 -3.12 15.62 -18.66
N HIS A 51 -2.88 16.88 -19.04
CA HIS A 51 -3.82 17.97 -18.79
C HIS A 51 -5.05 17.93 -19.70
N GLN A 52 -4.97 17.34 -20.89
CA GLN A 52 -6.13 17.08 -21.75
C GLN A 52 -7.06 16.05 -21.12
N ALA A 53 -6.53 14.91 -20.70
CA ALA A 53 -7.32 13.89 -20.00
C ALA A 53 -7.98 14.47 -18.73
N LEU A 54 -7.20 15.22 -17.93
CA LEU A 54 -7.71 15.91 -16.76
C LEU A 54 -8.79 16.94 -17.10
N HIS A 55 -8.62 17.73 -18.18
CA HIS A 55 -9.62 18.69 -18.63
C HIS A 55 -10.96 18.02 -18.95
N GLU A 56 -10.92 16.93 -19.71
CA GLU A 56 -12.10 16.14 -20.08
C GLU A 56 -12.82 15.53 -18.87
N GLU A 57 -12.04 15.00 -17.91
CA GLU A 57 -12.54 14.43 -16.67
C GLU A 57 -13.17 15.50 -15.78
N ILE A 58 -12.54 16.68 -15.64
CA ILE A 58 -13.11 17.81 -14.90
C ILE A 58 -14.45 18.24 -15.49
N LEU A 59 -14.57 18.30 -16.82
CA LEU A 59 -15.83 18.68 -17.48
C LEU A 59 -16.94 17.63 -17.32
N THR A 60 -16.57 16.37 -17.10
CA THR A 60 -17.51 15.24 -16.96
C THR A 60 -17.94 15.01 -15.51
N GLU A 61 -16.98 14.99 -14.60
CA GLU A 61 -17.16 14.55 -13.20
C GLU A 61 -17.01 15.70 -12.19
N GLY A 62 -16.50 16.84 -12.64
CA GLY A 62 -16.20 18.00 -11.80
C GLY A 62 -14.77 17.98 -11.26
N ALA A 63 -14.22 19.18 -11.02
CA ALA A 63 -12.84 19.33 -10.60
C ALA A 63 -12.47 18.58 -9.31
N PRO A 64 -13.28 18.60 -8.23
CA PRO A 64 -12.92 17.88 -7.01
C PRO A 64 -12.71 16.37 -7.23
N ALA A 65 -13.54 15.74 -8.07
CA ALA A 65 -13.44 14.30 -8.35
C ALA A 65 -12.19 13.99 -9.19
N ALA A 66 -11.99 14.73 -10.28
CA ALA A 66 -10.86 14.53 -11.19
C ALA A 66 -9.49 14.78 -10.53
N TYR A 67 -9.38 15.77 -9.63
CA TYR A 67 -8.11 16.07 -8.96
C TYR A 67 -7.82 15.18 -7.74
N ARG A 68 -8.84 14.60 -7.10
CA ARG A 68 -8.64 13.78 -5.89
C ARG A 68 -7.60 12.66 -6.07
N PRO A 69 -7.69 11.77 -7.08
CA PRO A 69 -6.71 10.69 -7.23
C PRO A 69 -5.30 11.22 -7.53
N LEU A 70 -5.17 12.33 -8.26
CA LEU A 70 -3.88 12.95 -8.59
C LEU A 70 -3.20 13.55 -7.36
N ILE A 71 -3.96 14.28 -6.54
CA ILE A 71 -3.46 14.87 -5.29
C ILE A 71 -3.08 13.77 -4.28
N LEU A 72 -3.93 12.74 -4.12
CA LEU A 72 -3.61 11.63 -3.23
C LEU A 72 -2.38 10.83 -3.71
N GLY A 73 -2.22 10.64 -5.02
CA GLY A 73 -1.04 10.01 -5.60
C GLY A 73 0.26 10.79 -5.35
N GLU A 74 0.20 12.13 -5.47
CA GLU A 74 1.32 13.02 -5.11
C GLU A 74 1.65 12.93 -3.62
N GLN A 75 0.65 13.02 -2.74
CA GLN A 75 0.84 12.90 -1.30
C GLN A 75 1.41 11.52 -0.90
N LEU A 76 0.96 10.45 -1.55
CA LEU A 76 1.52 9.12 -1.33
C LEU A 76 2.99 9.07 -1.76
N SER A 77 3.33 9.62 -2.93
CA SER A 77 4.71 9.67 -3.41
C SER A 77 5.62 10.47 -2.47
N ASP A 78 5.15 11.61 -1.97
CA ASP A 78 5.88 12.42 -1.00
C ASP A 78 6.06 11.66 0.32
N TRP A 79 5.01 10.99 0.79
CA TRP A 79 5.05 10.21 2.03
C TRP A 79 6.04 9.03 1.96
N THR A 80 6.06 8.30 0.85
CA THR A 80 6.99 7.15 0.66
C THR A 80 8.43 7.56 0.40
N ALA A 81 8.67 8.82 0.01
CA ALA A 81 10.02 9.36 -0.13
C ALA A 81 10.68 9.75 1.21
N LEU A 82 9.91 9.79 2.31
CA LEU A 82 10.44 10.11 3.64
C LEU A 82 11.35 8.99 4.15
N THR A 83 12.43 9.37 4.83
CA THR A 83 13.50 8.42 5.20
C THR A 83 13.47 8.01 6.67
N THR A 84 12.58 8.61 7.46
CA THR A 84 12.45 8.32 8.89
C THR A 84 10.99 8.06 9.26
N TRP A 85 10.78 7.15 10.23
CA TRP A 85 9.44 6.85 10.73
C TRP A 85 8.78 8.05 11.43
N ASP A 86 9.56 8.93 12.04
CA ASP A 86 9.05 10.13 12.72
C ASP A 86 8.50 11.16 11.73
N GLU A 87 9.23 11.43 10.63
CA GLU A 87 8.75 12.27 9.54
C GLU A 87 7.53 11.64 8.87
N SER A 88 7.57 10.34 8.62
CA SER A 88 6.46 9.58 8.04
C SER A 88 5.20 9.70 8.90
N GLU A 89 5.30 9.52 10.22
CA GLU A 89 4.17 9.64 11.14
C GLU A 89 3.60 11.07 11.19
N GLN A 90 4.48 12.07 11.23
CA GLN A 90 4.07 13.47 11.19
C GLN A 90 3.36 13.81 9.87
N TYR A 91 3.85 13.28 8.75
CA TYR A 91 3.26 13.50 7.44
C TYR A 91 1.87 12.89 7.35
N LEU A 92 1.67 11.65 7.81
CA LEU A 92 0.36 11.01 7.81
C LEU A 92 -0.65 11.73 8.70
N ARG A 93 -0.21 12.26 9.86
CA ARG A 93 -1.07 13.11 10.72
C ARG A 93 -1.50 14.41 10.05
N ALA A 94 -0.64 14.97 9.21
CA ALA A 94 -0.94 16.20 8.46
C ALA A 94 -1.83 15.95 7.23
N HIS A 95 -1.88 14.70 6.72
CA HIS A 95 -2.60 14.31 5.51
C HIS A 95 -3.55 13.12 5.79
N PRO A 96 -4.63 13.34 6.56
CA PRO A 96 -5.54 12.25 6.96
C PRO A 96 -6.27 11.60 5.77
N ASP A 97 -6.40 12.30 4.64
CA ASP A 97 -7.05 11.78 3.43
C ASP A 97 -6.29 10.60 2.80
N LEU A 98 -4.99 10.43 3.09
CA LEU A 98 -4.21 9.28 2.65
C LEU A 98 -4.79 7.94 3.14
N VAL A 99 -5.55 7.94 4.23
CA VAL A 99 -6.20 6.74 4.79
C VAL A 99 -7.21 6.13 3.80
N GLU A 100 -7.70 6.90 2.84
CA GLU A 100 -8.59 6.42 1.78
C GLU A 100 -7.88 5.58 0.71
N LEU A 101 -6.56 5.74 0.56
CA LEU A 101 -5.78 4.98 -0.41
C LEU A 101 -5.54 3.57 0.11
N ASP A 102 -5.62 2.58 -0.77
CA ASP A 102 -5.29 1.19 -0.46
C ASP A 102 -4.16 0.68 -1.36
N PRO A 103 -2.92 1.14 -1.14
CA PRO A 103 -1.79 0.72 -1.96
C PRO A 103 -1.50 -0.77 -1.70
N PRO A 104 -1.32 -1.59 -2.75
CA PRO A 104 -1.12 -3.02 -2.59
C PRO A 104 0.21 -3.33 -1.89
N ASP A 105 0.20 -4.38 -1.08
CA ASP A 105 1.33 -5.14 -0.53
C ASP A 105 2.64 -4.36 -0.36
N SER A 106 2.62 -3.36 0.52
CA SER A 106 3.75 -2.49 0.84
C SER A 106 3.65 -1.99 2.27
N VAL A 107 4.77 -1.54 2.86
CA VAL A 107 4.75 -0.93 4.21
C VAL A 107 3.76 0.25 4.33
N PRO A 108 3.68 1.20 3.37
CA PRO A 108 2.65 2.22 3.37
C PRO A 108 1.23 1.64 3.43
N GLY A 109 0.93 0.60 2.64
CA GLY A 109 -0.36 -0.09 2.66
C GLY A 109 -0.66 -0.73 4.01
N ALA A 110 0.35 -1.37 4.61
CA ALA A 110 0.23 -1.96 5.94
C ALA A 110 -0.04 -0.91 7.02
N LEU A 111 0.68 0.22 7.00
CA LEU A 111 0.44 1.33 7.91
C LEU A 111 -0.98 1.88 7.76
N LEU A 112 -1.45 2.13 6.53
CA LEU A 112 -2.80 2.63 6.28
C LEU A 112 -3.87 1.63 6.73
N HIS A 113 -3.68 0.34 6.49
CA HIS A 113 -4.58 -0.71 6.99
C HIS A 113 -4.71 -0.67 8.52
N VAL A 114 -3.59 -0.58 9.24
CA VAL A 114 -3.59 -0.52 10.71
C VAL A 114 -4.22 0.78 11.20
N VAL A 115 -4.00 1.91 10.51
CA VAL A 115 -4.66 3.18 10.84
C VAL A 115 -6.18 3.10 10.70
N ARG A 116 -6.69 2.42 9.67
CA ARG A 116 -8.14 2.25 9.47
C ARG A 116 -8.79 1.40 10.56
N THR A 117 -8.07 0.39 11.05
CA THR A 117 -8.60 -0.57 12.04
C THR A 117 -8.32 -0.16 13.49
N HIS A 118 -7.27 0.64 13.71
CA HIS A 118 -6.79 1.08 15.02
C HIS A 118 -6.54 2.60 14.98
N ASP A 119 -5.28 3.04 15.01
CA ASP A 119 -4.87 4.44 14.98
C ASP A 119 -3.43 4.60 14.47
N ILE A 120 -3.02 5.86 14.23
CA ILE A 120 -1.66 6.21 13.78
C ILE A 120 -0.57 5.74 14.77
N PRO A 121 -0.65 6.02 16.09
CA PRO A 121 0.34 5.53 17.04
C PRO A 121 0.55 4.00 16.99
N THR A 122 -0.53 3.22 16.86
CA THR A 122 -0.47 1.76 16.78
C THR A 122 0.23 1.31 15.50
N ALA A 123 -0.12 1.89 14.35
CA ALA A 123 0.54 1.58 13.08
C ALA A 123 2.06 1.79 13.14
N TYR A 124 2.49 2.93 13.69
CA TYR A 124 3.91 3.22 13.82
C TYR A 124 4.61 2.48 14.96
N ALA A 125 3.88 1.94 15.94
CA ALA A 125 4.47 1.00 16.90
C ALA A 125 4.97 -0.26 16.19
N LEU A 126 4.23 -0.76 15.18
CA LEU A 126 4.59 -1.98 14.46
C LEU A 126 5.92 -1.87 13.70
N VAL A 127 6.26 -0.70 13.16
CA VAL A 127 7.54 -0.49 12.42
C VAL A 127 8.70 -0.09 13.33
N ARG A 128 8.42 0.28 14.59
CA ARG A 128 9.43 0.73 15.57
C ARG A 128 9.79 -0.34 16.60
N ASP A 129 8.84 -1.19 16.95
CA ASP A 129 9.01 -2.24 17.96
C ASP A 129 8.55 -3.60 17.42
N ARG A 130 9.52 -4.50 17.27
CA ARG A 130 9.29 -5.87 16.80
C ARG A 130 8.33 -6.63 17.71
N THR A 131 8.27 -6.29 19.00
CA THR A 131 7.33 -6.89 19.95
C THR A 131 5.90 -6.47 19.64
N ALA A 132 5.69 -5.21 19.27
CA ALA A 132 4.37 -4.72 18.87
C ALA A 132 3.89 -5.39 17.57
N LEU A 133 4.79 -5.53 16.59
CA LEU A 133 4.50 -6.32 15.38
C LEU A 133 4.14 -7.76 15.72
N GLN A 134 4.91 -8.42 16.59
CA GLN A 134 4.61 -9.80 16.96
C GLN A 134 3.25 -9.94 17.64
N GLN A 135 2.89 -9.02 18.55
CA GLN A 135 1.58 -9.04 19.19
C GLN A 135 0.44 -8.84 18.19
N TYR A 136 0.65 -7.99 17.18
CA TYR A 136 -0.30 -7.78 16.09
C TYR A 136 -0.49 -9.05 15.25
N ILE A 137 0.61 -9.73 14.91
CA ILE A 137 0.60 -11.02 14.19
C ILE A 137 -0.07 -12.11 15.02
N ASP A 138 0.29 -12.26 16.30
CA ASP A 138 -0.29 -13.25 17.21
C ASP A 138 -1.81 -13.08 17.30
N ASN A 139 -2.29 -11.83 17.34
CA ASN A 139 -3.71 -11.53 17.32
C ASN A 139 -4.35 -11.95 15.98
N ALA A 140 -3.75 -11.57 14.84
CA ALA A 140 -4.25 -11.94 13.51
C ALA A 140 -4.31 -13.47 13.32
N LEU A 141 -3.29 -14.20 13.76
CA LEU A 141 -3.26 -15.67 13.77
C LEU A 141 -4.35 -16.24 14.67
N THR A 142 -4.59 -15.66 15.85
CA THR A 142 -5.61 -16.12 16.78
C THR A 142 -7.03 -15.91 16.25
N THR A 143 -7.28 -14.78 15.57
CA THR A 143 -8.60 -14.45 15.03
C THR A 143 -8.83 -14.98 13.61
N GLY A 144 -7.80 -15.52 12.96
CA GLY A 144 -7.85 -15.94 11.56
C GLY A 144 -8.01 -14.75 10.59
N ASP A 145 -7.46 -13.59 10.92
CA ASP A 145 -7.58 -12.37 10.11
C ASP A 145 -6.54 -12.38 8.97
N ALA A 146 -6.98 -12.82 7.79
CA ALA A 146 -6.14 -12.90 6.60
C ALA A 146 -5.61 -11.53 6.13
N GLU A 147 -6.43 -10.47 6.28
CA GLU A 147 -6.09 -9.11 5.83
C GLU A 147 -5.00 -8.53 6.73
N ALA A 148 -5.20 -8.59 8.05
CA ALA A 148 -4.22 -8.14 9.01
C ALA A 148 -2.89 -8.87 8.83
N LEU A 149 -2.94 -10.19 8.60
CA LEU A 149 -1.75 -10.99 8.37
C LEU A 149 -1.04 -10.62 7.05
N ARG A 150 -1.79 -10.42 5.95
CA ARG A 150 -1.22 -9.98 4.66
C ARG A 150 -0.48 -8.65 4.78
N HIS A 151 -1.03 -7.70 5.53
CA HIS A 151 -0.37 -6.41 5.74
C HIS A 151 0.83 -6.50 6.69
N ALA A 152 0.79 -7.36 7.71
CA ALA A 152 1.93 -7.56 8.61
C ALA A 152 3.18 -8.10 7.87
N VAL A 153 2.99 -8.91 6.84
CA VAL A 153 4.07 -9.47 6.00
C VAL A 153 4.97 -8.39 5.41
N SER A 154 4.40 -7.30 4.88
CA SER A 154 5.21 -6.20 4.31
C SER A 154 6.10 -5.54 5.37
N ILE A 155 5.65 -5.47 6.63
CA ILE A 155 6.46 -4.93 7.72
C ILE A 155 7.54 -5.92 8.13
N GLU A 156 7.22 -7.22 8.25
CA GLU A 156 8.22 -8.26 8.54
C GLU A 156 9.36 -8.26 7.53
N ASP A 157 9.03 -8.17 6.23
CA ASP A 157 10.00 -8.20 5.14
C ASP A 157 10.79 -6.90 5.03
N GLU A 158 10.11 -5.77 4.79
CA GLU A 158 10.79 -4.52 4.40
C GLU A 158 11.39 -3.76 5.60
N VAL A 159 10.81 -3.89 6.80
CA VAL A 159 11.28 -3.14 7.99
C VAL A 159 12.22 -3.97 8.85
N TYR A 160 11.92 -5.26 9.01
CA TYR A 160 12.68 -6.15 9.90
C TYR A 160 13.57 -7.17 9.18
N ASP A 161 13.55 -7.20 7.84
CA ASP A 161 14.31 -8.15 7.01
C ASP A 161 14.09 -9.61 7.45
N ASP A 162 12.87 -9.93 7.91
CA ASP A 162 12.46 -11.28 8.33
C ASP A 162 11.68 -11.98 7.21
N GLN A 163 12.39 -12.19 6.10
CA GLN A 163 11.86 -12.81 4.88
C GLN A 163 11.21 -14.18 5.15
N LEU A 164 11.76 -14.99 6.07
CA LEU A 164 11.19 -16.30 6.37
C LEU A 164 9.82 -16.17 7.03
N SER A 165 9.70 -15.30 8.05
CA SER A 165 8.43 -15.11 8.74
C SER A 165 7.40 -14.45 7.82
N ALA A 166 7.81 -13.41 7.09
CA ALA A 166 6.99 -12.76 6.07
C ALA A 166 6.45 -13.79 5.07
N ARG A 167 7.32 -14.64 4.51
CA ARG A 167 6.88 -15.63 3.52
C ARG A 167 5.96 -16.68 4.15
N ALA A 168 6.24 -17.16 5.35
CA ALA A 168 5.40 -18.15 6.03
C ALA A 168 4.00 -17.59 6.38
N HIS A 169 3.93 -16.36 6.91
CA HIS A 169 2.68 -15.68 7.22
C HIS A 169 1.88 -15.32 5.97
N HIS A 170 2.55 -14.96 4.87
CA HIS A 170 1.87 -14.75 3.60
C HIS A 170 1.18 -16.02 3.09
N GLN A 171 1.87 -17.17 3.16
CA GLN A 171 1.25 -18.46 2.83
C GLN A 171 0.01 -18.73 3.70
N ALA A 172 0.11 -18.46 5.00
CA ALA A 172 -1.03 -18.60 5.91
C ALA A 172 -2.19 -17.64 5.58
N ALA A 173 -1.88 -16.39 5.23
CA ALA A 173 -2.88 -15.39 4.84
C ALA A 173 -3.67 -15.84 3.59
N LEU A 174 -3.00 -16.40 2.57
CA LEU A 174 -3.65 -16.95 1.37
C LEU A 174 -4.62 -18.09 1.71
N LEU A 175 -4.22 -19.00 2.61
CA LEU A 175 -5.10 -20.09 3.03
C LEU A 175 -6.30 -19.59 3.82
N LEU A 176 -6.13 -18.57 4.68
CA LEU A 176 -7.22 -17.93 5.41
C LEU A 176 -8.15 -17.13 4.48
N ALA A 177 -7.62 -16.57 3.39
CA ALA A 177 -8.37 -15.85 2.36
C ALA A 177 -9.07 -16.78 1.34
N ASP A 178 -8.99 -18.10 1.52
CA ASP A 178 -9.55 -19.11 0.61
C ASP A 178 -8.93 -19.09 -0.81
N THR A 179 -7.66 -18.68 -0.93
CA THR A 179 -6.88 -18.67 -2.18
C THR A 179 -5.67 -19.62 -2.12
N PRO A 180 -5.86 -20.92 -1.81
CA PRO A 180 -4.77 -21.87 -1.59
C PRO A 180 -3.91 -22.13 -2.83
N ASP A 181 -4.43 -21.89 -4.04
CA ASP A 181 -3.71 -22.15 -5.30
C ASP A 181 -2.57 -21.15 -5.55
N GLU A 182 -2.59 -20.01 -4.86
CA GLU A 182 -1.51 -19.00 -4.88
C GLU A 182 -0.39 -19.34 -3.88
N ALA A 183 -0.63 -20.32 -3.01
CA ALA A 183 0.35 -20.77 -2.03
C ALA A 183 1.50 -21.52 -2.73
N ASP A 184 2.72 -21.17 -2.36
CA ASP A 184 3.97 -21.82 -2.76
C ASP A 184 4.83 -22.09 -1.51
N PRO A 185 4.57 -23.19 -0.78
CA PRO A 185 5.36 -23.59 0.38
C PRO A 185 6.84 -23.87 0.04
N GLU A 186 7.16 -24.22 -1.21
CA GLU A 186 8.53 -24.56 -1.63
C GLU A 186 9.44 -23.33 -1.61
N SER A 187 8.88 -22.13 -1.81
CA SER A 187 9.60 -20.86 -1.67
C SER A 187 10.19 -20.60 -0.27
N LEU A 188 9.78 -21.35 0.77
CA LEU A 188 10.36 -21.24 2.11
C LEU A 188 11.76 -21.87 2.19
N ALA A 189 12.05 -22.90 1.40
CA ALA A 189 13.29 -23.66 1.45
C ALA A 189 14.57 -22.80 1.35
N PRO A 190 14.73 -21.86 0.40
CA PRO A 190 15.94 -21.03 0.31
C PRO A 190 16.16 -20.14 1.54
N LEU A 191 15.12 -19.80 2.29
CA LEU A 191 15.17 -18.89 3.45
C LEU A 191 15.58 -19.63 4.74
N LEU A 192 15.44 -20.96 4.79
CA LEU A 192 15.72 -21.75 6.00
C LEU A 192 17.20 -21.79 6.37
N ALA A 193 18.11 -21.70 5.39
CA ALA A 193 19.54 -21.80 5.61
C ALA A 193 20.08 -20.67 6.53
N ASN A 194 19.45 -19.49 6.47
CA ASN A 194 19.85 -18.31 7.23
C ASN A 194 19.00 -18.12 8.50
N ALA A 195 17.95 -18.91 8.68
CA ALA A 195 17.00 -18.74 9.77
C ALA A 195 17.46 -19.40 11.07
N SER A 196 17.27 -18.70 12.19
CA SER A 196 17.54 -19.26 13.51
C SER A 196 16.63 -20.47 13.79
N PRO A 197 17.08 -21.46 14.58
CA PRO A 197 16.21 -22.55 15.03
C PRO A 197 14.98 -22.03 15.79
N ASP A 198 15.11 -20.95 16.55
CA ASP A 198 14.01 -20.36 17.33
C ASP A 198 12.93 -19.77 16.40
N THR A 199 13.32 -19.02 15.36
CA THR A 199 12.39 -18.51 14.34
C THR A 199 11.64 -19.65 13.68
N ARG A 200 12.35 -20.71 13.27
CA ARG A 200 11.72 -21.87 12.62
C ARG A 200 10.75 -22.60 13.54
N ASN A 201 11.15 -22.87 14.78
CA ASN A 201 10.29 -23.54 15.77
C ASN A 201 9.04 -22.71 16.10
N ARG A 202 9.21 -21.39 16.20
CA ARG A 202 8.09 -20.46 16.40
C ARG A 202 7.10 -20.54 15.23
N LEU A 203 7.57 -20.37 13.99
CA LEU A 203 6.72 -20.43 12.80
C LEU A 203 6.00 -21.78 12.65
N ILE A 204 6.68 -22.90 12.93
CA ILE A 204 6.05 -24.22 12.94
C ILE A 204 4.91 -24.26 13.96
N SER A 205 5.13 -23.73 15.17
CA SER A 205 4.12 -23.69 16.22
C SER A 205 2.94 -22.79 15.87
N GLU A 206 3.19 -21.60 15.32
CA GLU A 206 2.19 -20.64 14.86
C GLU A 206 1.30 -21.27 13.77
N ILE A 207 1.91 -21.80 12.71
CA ILE A 207 1.19 -22.42 11.59
C ILE A 207 0.47 -23.71 12.03
N ALA A 208 1.05 -24.53 12.90
CA ALA A 208 0.37 -25.74 13.40
C ALA A 208 -0.86 -25.39 14.25
N THR A 209 -0.78 -24.34 15.06
CA THR A 209 -1.91 -23.84 15.86
C THR A 209 -3.03 -23.33 14.95
N LEU A 210 -2.68 -22.53 13.95
CA LEU A 210 -3.62 -22.02 12.96
C LEU A 210 -4.27 -23.15 12.15
N SER A 211 -3.47 -24.11 11.70
CA SER A 211 -3.94 -25.32 11.00
C SER A 211 -4.93 -26.13 11.83
N ALA A 212 -4.71 -26.26 13.15
CA ALA A 212 -5.63 -26.96 14.03
C ALA A 212 -6.97 -26.21 14.18
N ALA A 213 -6.95 -24.88 14.27
CA ALA A 213 -8.14 -24.04 14.34
C ALA A 213 -8.96 -24.06 13.03
N HIS A 214 -8.28 -24.13 11.89
CA HIS A 214 -8.88 -24.12 10.55
C HIS A 214 -8.84 -25.48 9.84
N ALA A 215 -8.72 -26.58 10.59
CA ALA A 215 -8.47 -27.93 10.06
C ALA A 215 -9.40 -28.41 8.92
N PRO A 216 -10.70 -28.03 8.85
CA PRO A 216 -11.55 -28.40 7.73
C PRO A 216 -11.17 -27.75 6.38
N GLN A 217 -10.44 -26.64 6.42
CA GLN A 217 -10.07 -25.84 5.24
C GLN A 217 -8.61 -26.13 4.87
N HIS A 218 -8.34 -26.43 3.60
CA HIS A 218 -7.00 -26.51 3.03
C HIS A 218 -5.99 -27.37 3.79
N ALA A 219 -6.43 -28.43 4.47
CA ALA A 219 -5.60 -29.26 5.35
C ALA A 219 -4.29 -29.75 4.70
N ALA A 220 -4.34 -30.10 3.41
CA ALA A 220 -3.15 -30.50 2.66
C ALA A 220 -2.14 -29.35 2.49
N HIS A 221 -2.60 -28.12 2.25
CA HIS A 221 -1.73 -26.95 2.11
C HIS A 221 -1.08 -26.58 3.46
N TRP A 222 -1.85 -26.60 4.56
CA TRP A 222 -1.29 -26.39 5.90
C TRP A 222 -0.15 -27.36 6.22
N VAL A 223 -0.35 -28.65 5.95
CA VAL A 223 0.68 -29.67 6.18
C VAL A 223 1.92 -29.41 5.32
N ARG A 224 1.77 -28.96 4.07
CA ARG A 224 2.90 -28.64 3.19
C ARG A 224 3.72 -27.46 3.70
N ILE A 225 3.08 -26.42 4.25
CA ILE A 225 3.77 -25.28 4.87
C ILE A 225 4.59 -25.76 6.09
N ILE A 226 3.97 -26.54 6.99
CA ILE A 226 4.64 -27.08 8.18
C ILE A 226 5.84 -27.97 7.79
N GLN A 227 5.65 -28.83 6.78
CA GLN A 227 6.72 -29.69 6.28
C GLN A 227 7.86 -28.89 5.66
N ALA A 228 7.56 -27.84 4.90
CA ALA A 228 8.57 -26.95 4.35
C ALA A 228 9.39 -26.28 5.46
N LEU A 229 8.74 -25.73 6.49
CA LEU A 229 9.41 -25.12 7.64
C LEU A 229 10.26 -26.12 8.46
N ALA A 230 9.79 -27.36 8.58
CA ALA A 230 10.48 -28.43 9.30
C ALA A 230 11.60 -29.09 8.51
N SER A 231 11.71 -28.82 7.21
CA SER A 231 12.77 -29.38 6.37
C SER A 231 14.14 -28.87 6.84
N THR A 232 15.10 -29.79 6.91
CA THR A 232 16.50 -29.42 7.09
C THR A 232 17.04 -29.00 5.73
N GLY A 233 17.40 -27.73 5.59
CA GLY A 233 18.20 -27.24 4.46
C GLY A 233 19.54 -27.97 4.34
#